data_AF-A0A2G1XE44-F1
#
_entry.id   AF-A0A2G1XE44-F1
#
_cell.length_a   1.000
_cell.length_b   1.000
_cell.length_c   1.000
_cell.angle_alpha   90.00
_cell.angle_beta   90.00
_cell.angle_gamma   90.00
#
_symmetry.space_group_name_H-M   'P 1'
#
loop_
_entity.id
_entity.type
_entity.pdbx_description
1 polymer ?
#
loop_
_entity_poly.entity_id
_entity_poly.type
_entity_poly.pdbx_seq_one_letter_code
_entity_poly.pdbx_strand_id
1 'polypeptide(L)'
;MGNAQTIINIAKAEVGYHEGRSNGHWTNWQKYSPAVPGLEWSQNQAWCAVFASWVAMKAGLASLYPRTASCATGVEWFKSRNRWSAYPAVGAQVFYGSGGGTHTGIVYAYDSTYIYTVEGNTNADGSAEGDGVYLKKRERRSSYVYGYGYPAFAEGIDSADPAWKSSKDRGDSTPFPGRQAFRLGQSHPAVTTLGKRLVAHGLGRFYSEGPGPRFTEADRKATEAFQRAQGWSGSEADGYPGPSTWTRLMAPAGR
;
A
#
# COMPACT_ATOMS: atom_id res chain seq x y z
N MET A 1 -10.05 -2.58 -10.96
CA MET A 1 -8.82 -2.82 -10.17
C MET A 1 -8.23 -1.46 -9.84
N GLY A 2 -7.74 -1.22 -8.62
CA GLY A 2 -7.13 0.08 -8.27
C GLY A 2 -5.83 0.32 -9.04
N ASN A 3 -5.47 1.58 -9.25
CA ASN A 3 -4.28 2.02 -9.96
C ASN A 3 -2.99 1.42 -9.38
N ALA A 4 -2.86 1.38 -8.05
CA ALA A 4 -1.71 0.76 -7.38
C ALA A 4 -1.58 -0.73 -7.75
N GLN A 5 -2.69 -1.48 -7.72
CA GLN A 5 -2.69 -2.89 -8.07
C GLN A 5 -2.41 -3.12 -9.56
N THR A 6 -2.91 -2.25 -10.44
CA THR A 6 -2.63 -2.31 -11.88
C THR A 6 -1.13 -2.17 -12.17
N ILE A 7 -0.46 -1.17 -11.57
CA ILE A 7 1.00 -1.00 -11.68
C ILE A 7 1.73 -2.25 -11.19
N ILE A 8 1.37 -2.75 -10.01
CA ILE A 8 2.02 -3.89 -9.39
C ILE A 8 1.88 -5.15 -10.26
N ASN A 9 0.70 -5.37 -10.83
CA ASN A 9 0.45 -6.54 -11.68
C ASN A 9 1.27 -6.49 -12.97
N ILE A 10 1.36 -5.31 -13.60
CA ILE A 10 2.18 -5.12 -14.80
C ILE A 10 3.66 -5.32 -14.48
N ALA A 11 4.15 -4.75 -13.38
CA ALA A 11 5.53 -4.96 -12.96
C ALA A 11 5.81 -6.44 -12.66
N LYS A 12 4.94 -7.12 -11.90
CA LYS A 12 5.12 -8.54 -11.54
C LYS A 12 5.09 -9.47 -12.75
N ALA A 13 4.33 -9.14 -13.79
CA ALA A 13 4.29 -9.92 -15.03
C ALA A 13 5.65 -9.93 -15.76
N GLU A 14 6.55 -9.01 -15.42
CA GLU A 14 7.88 -8.92 -16.02
C GLU A 14 8.95 -9.65 -15.20
N VAL A 15 8.65 -10.15 -13.99
CA VAL A 15 9.61 -10.89 -13.17
C VAL A 15 10.14 -12.11 -13.93
N GLY A 16 11.46 -12.24 -14.00
CA GLY A 16 12.15 -13.26 -14.80
C GLY A 16 12.48 -12.84 -16.24
N TYR A 17 12.08 -11.63 -16.66
CA TYR A 17 12.62 -11.04 -17.89
C TYR A 17 14.12 -10.76 -17.73
N HIS A 18 14.88 -11.04 -18.77
CA HIS A 18 16.31 -10.77 -18.87
C HIS A 18 16.62 -9.84 -20.05
N GLU A 19 17.61 -8.99 -19.87
CA GLU A 19 18.19 -8.19 -20.95
C GLU A 19 19.06 -9.04 -21.90
N GLY A 20 19.47 -8.44 -23.01
CA GLY A 20 20.35 -9.08 -23.98
C GLY A 20 21.71 -9.42 -23.37
N ARG A 21 22.30 -10.52 -23.83
CA ARG A 21 23.61 -10.99 -23.40
C ARG A 21 24.53 -11.19 -24.60
N SER A 22 25.77 -10.71 -24.51
CA SER A 22 26.78 -10.87 -25.57
C SER A 22 28.17 -11.03 -24.96
N ASN A 23 28.97 -11.95 -25.53
CA ASN A 23 30.33 -12.24 -25.06
C ASN A 23 30.43 -12.48 -23.55
N GLY A 24 29.42 -13.11 -22.94
CA GLY A 24 29.38 -13.40 -21.51
C GLY A 24 28.83 -12.28 -20.63
N HIS A 25 28.67 -11.06 -21.15
CA HIS A 25 28.25 -9.85 -20.41
C HIS A 25 26.79 -9.46 -20.70
N TRP A 26 26.14 -8.84 -19.72
CA TRP A 26 24.83 -8.25 -19.88
C TRP A 26 24.97 -6.89 -20.56
N THR A 27 24.12 -6.63 -21.55
CA THR A 27 24.33 -5.55 -22.53
C THR A 27 23.46 -4.33 -22.26
N ASN A 28 22.60 -4.38 -21.26
CA ASN A 28 21.49 -3.46 -21.03
C ASN A 28 20.55 -3.32 -22.24
N TRP A 29 20.61 -4.23 -23.22
CA TRP A 29 19.71 -4.24 -24.36
C TRP A 29 18.37 -4.84 -23.95
N GLN A 30 17.31 -4.04 -23.97
CA GLN A 30 16.00 -4.48 -23.47
C GLN A 30 14.81 -3.88 -24.23
N LYS A 31 13.61 -4.42 -23.98
CA LYS A 31 12.37 -4.08 -24.70
C LYS A 31 11.65 -2.80 -24.24
N TYR A 32 12.02 -2.24 -23.10
CA TYR A 32 11.41 -1.07 -22.45
C TYR A 32 11.86 0.27 -23.05
N SER A 33 13.17 0.52 -23.23
CA SER A 33 13.69 1.78 -23.80
C SER A 33 13.01 2.14 -25.13
N PRO A 34 12.95 1.24 -26.14
CA PRO A 34 12.30 1.55 -27.42
C PRO A 34 10.77 1.63 -27.32
N ALA A 35 10.18 1.15 -26.23
CA ALA A 35 8.73 1.15 -26.04
C ALA A 35 8.22 2.40 -25.31
N VAL A 36 9.08 3.17 -24.64
CA VAL A 36 8.68 4.40 -23.94
C VAL A 36 9.01 5.61 -24.82
N PRO A 37 8.01 6.36 -25.33
CA PRO A 37 8.25 7.46 -26.24
C PRO A 37 9.19 8.52 -25.65
N GLY A 38 10.30 8.78 -26.34
CA GLY A 38 11.34 9.74 -25.95
C GLY A 38 12.49 9.16 -25.11
N LEU A 39 12.49 7.85 -24.83
CA LEU A 39 13.57 7.14 -24.13
C LEU A 39 14.26 6.09 -25.01
N GLU A 40 14.06 6.11 -26.32
CA GLU A 40 14.67 5.16 -27.26
C GLU A 40 16.21 5.25 -27.21
N TRP A 41 16.72 6.47 -26.99
CA TRP A 41 18.15 6.76 -26.86
C TRP A 41 18.82 6.07 -25.66
N SER A 42 18.07 5.66 -24.64
CA SER A 42 18.61 5.00 -23.45
C SER A 42 18.78 3.49 -23.61
N GLN A 43 18.72 2.95 -24.83
CA GLN A 43 19.05 1.56 -25.07
C GLN A 43 20.52 1.27 -24.72
N ASN A 44 20.79 0.08 -24.17
CA ASN A 44 22.13 -0.31 -23.66
C ASN A 44 22.63 0.52 -22.47
N GLN A 45 21.75 1.32 -21.84
CA GLN A 45 22.03 2.02 -20.58
C GLN A 45 21.29 1.33 -19.42
N ALA A 46 21.74 1.54 -18.19
CA ALA A 46 21.02 1.08 -16.99
C ALA A 46 19.55 1.53 -17.05
N TRP A 47 18.62 0.59 -16.88
CA TRP A 47 17.22 0.78 -17.27
C TRP A 47 16.22 0.64 -16.12
N CYS A 48 16.65 0.67 -14.86
CA CYS A 48 15.76 0.60 -13.71
C CYS A 48 14.66 1.69 -13.71
N ALA A 49 15.01 2.94 -14.06
CA ALA A 49 14.05 4.04 -14.17
C ALA A 49 13.17 3.95 -15.45
N VAL A 50 13.75 3.44 -16.54
CA VAL A 50 13.01 3.18 -17.79
C VAL A 50 11.95 2.10 -17.56
N PHE A 51 12.28 1.05 -16.79
CA PHE A 51 11.33 0.02 -16.39
C PHE A 51 10.13 0.62 -15.66
N ALA A 52 10.36 1.45 -14.63
CA ALA A 52 9.28 2.12 -13.92
C ALA A 52 8.43 3.01 -14.85
N SER A 53 9.08 3.75 -15.76
CA SER A 53 8.40 4.57 -16.79
C SER A 53 7.52 3.72 -17.70
N TRP A 54 8.03 2.57 -18.16
CA TRP A 54 7.33 1.63 -19.02
C TRP A 54 6.14 0.99 -18.31
N VAL A 55 6.30 0.54 -17.06
CA VAL A 55 5.19 -0.02 -16.26
C VAL A 55 4.08 1.00 -16.12
N ALA A 56 4.41 2.25 -15.77
CA ALA A 56 3.43 3.33 -15.65
C ALA A 56 2.71 3.62 -16.97
N MET A 57 3.44 3.63 -18.08
CA MET A 57 2.86 3.80 -19.41
C MET A 57 1.91 2.65 -19.77
N LYS A 58 2.33 1.40 -19.57
CA LYS A 58 1.50 0.22 -19.83
C LYS A 58 0.25 0.17 -18.94
N ALA A 59 0.32 0.72 -17.73
CA ALA A 59 -0.80 0.83 -16.82
C ALA A 59 -1.81 1.94 -17.19
N GLY A 60 -1.50 2.78 -18.18
CA GLY A 60 -2.29 3.99 -18.47
C GLY A 60 -2.11 5.09 -17.42
N LEU A 61 -1.01 5.06 -16.66
CA LEU A 61 -0.74 5.94 -15.51
C LEU A 61 0.55 6.76 -15.70
N ALA A 62 0.97 6.96 -16.95
CA ALA A 62 2.20 7.69 -17.31
C ALA A 62 2.27 9.12 -16.75
N SER A 63 1.13 9.75 -16.44
CA SER A 63 1.09 11.09 -15.83
C SER A 63 1.39 11.08 -14.33
N LEU A 64 1.35 9.91 -13.68
CA LEU A 64 1.52 9.76 -12.23
C LEU A 64 2.94 9.33 -11.83
N TYR A 65 3.79 9.02 -12.80
CA TYR A 65 5.20 8.63 -12.63
C TYR A 65 6.09 9.46 -13.54
N PRO A 66 7.38 9.64 -13.19
CA PRO A 66 8.34 10.25 -14.08
C PRO A 66 8.55 9.36 -15.32
N ARG A 67 8.49 9.95 -16.51
CA ARG A 67 8.99 9.33 -17.74
C ARG A 67 10.46 9.72 -17.92
N THR A 68 11.37 8.87 -17.46
CA THR A 68 12.81 9.17 -17.44
C THR A 68 13.68 7.91 -17.43
N ALA A 69 14.91 8.05 -17.93
CA ALA A 69 15.98 7.06 -17.76
C ALA A 69 16.86 7.31 -16.51
N SER A 70 16.65 8.43 -15.80
CA SER A 70 17.48 8.85 -14.65
C SER A 70 16.73 8.77 -13.33
N CYS A 71 17.31 8.05 -12.35
CA CYS A 71 16.78 8.00 -10.99
C CYS A 71 16.76 9.39 -10.34
N ALA A 72 17.81 10.19 -10.50
CA ALA A 72 17.89 11.54 -9.94
C ALA A 72 16.78 12.46 -10.49
N THR A 73 16.53 12.40 -11.80
CA THR A 73 15.40 13.12 -12.43
C THR A 73 14.05 12.62 -11.87
N GLY A 74 13.93 11.32 -11.59
CA GLY A 74 12.74 10.76 -10.94
C GLY A 74 12.51 11.33 -9.53
N VAL A 75 13.57 11.42 -8.72
CA VAL A 75 13.54 12.06 -7.39
C VAL A 75 13.06 13.50 -7.50
N GLU A 76 13.65 14.30 -8.38
CA GLU A 76 13.29 15.70 -8.59
C GLU A 76 11.84 15.85 -9.09
N TRP A 77 11.39 14.96 -9.96
CA TRP A 77 10.03 14.97 -10.49
C TRP A 77 8.98 14.81 -9.39
N PHE A 78 9.19 13.87 -8.45
CA PHE A 78 8.28 13.67 -7.33
C PHE A 78 8.38 14.81 -6.30
N LYS A 79 9.60 15.28 -5.99
CA LYS A 79 9.80 16.41 -5.06
C LYS A 79 9.14 17.70 -5.56
N SER A 80 9.33 18.05 -6.82
CA SER A 80 8.70 19.24 -7.43
C SER A 80 7.18 19.21 -7.44
N ARG A 81 6.57 18.03 -7.24
CA ARG A 81 5.11 17.84 -7.15
C ARG A 81 4.61 17.71 -5.72
N ASN A 82 5.46 17.92 -4.72
CA ASN A 82 5.17 17.65 -3.31
C ASN A 82 4.69 16.20 -3.08
N ARG A 83 5.25 15.26 -3.83
CA ARG A 83 4.90 13.83 -3.81
C ARG A 83 6.06 12.97 -3.34
N TRP A 84 6.84 13.47 -2.39
CA TRP A 84 7.99 12.77 -1.83
C TRP A 84 7.77 12.44 -0.36
N SER A 85 8.14 11.24 0.06
CA SER A 85 8.06 10.80 1.46
C SER A 85 9.28 9.97 1.86
N ALA A 86 9.59 9.99 3.16
CA ALA A 86 10.56 9.09 3.79
C ALA A 86 9.96 7.71 4.14
N TYR A 87 8.65 7.53 3.97
CA TYR A 87 7.95 6.29 4.29
C TYR A 87 7.51 5.55 3.01
N PRO A 88 7.49 4.21 3.00
CA PRO A 88 6.96 3.43 1.90
C PRO A 88 5.44 3.56 1.77
N ALA A 89 4.98 3.33 0.55
CA ALA A 89 3.57 3.18 0.23
C ALA A 89 3.39 2.17 -0.92
N VAL A 90 2.26 1.47 -0.96
CA VAL A 90 1.95 0.50 -2.01
C VAL A 90 1.79 1.24 -3.35
N GLY A 91 2.54 0.80 -4.36
CA GLY A 91 2.65 1.45 -5.66
C GLY A 91 3.66 2.61 -5.70
N ALA A 92 4.26 3.02 -4.59
CA ALA A 92 5.30 4.05 -4.63
C ALA A 92 6.53 3.60 -5.44
N GLN A 93 7.20 4.56 -6.07
CA GLN A 93 8.52 4.34 -6.64
C GLN A 93 9.57 4.60 -5.54
N VAL A 94 10.31 3.58 -5.12
CA VAL A 94 11.41 3.72 -4.18
C VAL A 94 12.70 4.11 -4.92
N PHE A 95 13.52 4.94 -4.29
CA PHE A 95 14.83 5.35 -4.82
C PHE A 95 15.92 5.02 -3.81
N TYR A 96 17.08 4.61 -4.33
CA TYR A 96 18.20 4.12 -3.54
C TYR A 96 19.50 4.87 -3.79
N GLY A 97 20.40 4.77 -2.82
CA GLY A 97 21.75 5.33 -2.85
C GLY A 97 21.78 6.82 -2.56
N SER A 98 22.98 7.41 -2.64
CA SER A 98 23.19 8.83 -2.35
C SER A 98 22.30 9.70 -3.23
N GLY A 99 21.51 10.57 -2.61
CA GLY A 99 20.54 11.43 -3.32
C GLY A 99 19.41 10.69 -4.05
N GLY A 100 19.31 9.36 -3.92
CA GLY A 100 18.35 8.52 -4.65
C GLY A 100 18.71 8.29 -6.13
N GLY A 101 19.95 8.57 -6.51
CA GLY A 101 20.40 8.52 -7.90
C GLY A 101 20.85 7.14 -8.39
N THR A 102 20.96 6.14 -7.53
CA THR A 102 21.63 4.87 -7.86
C THR A 102 20.71 3.82 -8.47
N HIS A 103 19.54 3.60 -7.88
CA HIS A 103 18.62 2.57 -8.33
C HIS A 103 17.17 2.90 -7.93
N THR A 104 16.20 2.22 -8.55
CA THR A 104 14.79 2.43 -8.26
C THR A 104 13.95 1.16 -8.46
N GLY A 105 12.79 1.12 -7.81
CA GLY A 105 11.87 0.00 -7.85
C GLY A 105 10.42 0.41 -7.58
N ILE A 106 9.48 -0.49 -7.84
CA ILE A 106 8.05 -0.29 -7.53
C ILE A 106 7.71 -1.10 -6.28
N VAL A 107 7.25 -0.44 -5.23
CA VAL A 107 6.82 -1.10 -3.98
C VAL A 107 5.50 -1.82 -4.20
N TYR A 108 5.46 -3.14 -3.97
CA TYR A 108 4.22 -3.91 -4.01
C TYR A 108 3.66 -4.27 -2.64
N ALA A 109 4.48 -4.20 -1.59
CA ALA A 109 4.08 -4.38 -0.21
C ALA A 109 5.11 -3.77 0.74
N TYR A 110 4.71 -3.53 1.97
CA TYR A 110 5.61 -3.18 3.06
C TYR A 110 5.07 -3.74 4.38
N ASP A 111 5.94 -3.90 5.37
CA ASP A 111 5.57 -4.18 6.75
C ASP A 111 6.30 -3.21 7.71
N SER A 112 6.35 -3.55 9.00
CA SER A 112 7.03 -2.73 10.02
C SER A 112 8.54 -2.62 9.79
N THR A 113 9.13 -3.57 9.06
CA THR A 113 10.59 -3.77 8.94
C THR A 113 11.05 -3.71 7.48
N TYR A 114 10.25 -4.21 6.54
CA TYR A 114 10.66 -4.42 5.16
C TYR A 114 9.80 -3.66 4.15
N ILE A 115 10.42 -3.36 3.01
CA ILE A 115 9.76 -3.10 1.73
C ILE A 115 9.98 -4.27 0.79
N TYR A 116 8.95 -4.53 -0.02
CA TYR A 116 8.97 -5.53 -1.05
C TYR A 116 8.71 -4.87 -2.40
N THR A 117 9.60 -5.08 -3.35
CA THR A 117 9.63 -4.32 -4.61
C THR A 117 9.74 -5.23 -5.82
N VAL A 118 9.29 -4.72 -6.97
CA VAL A 118 9.66 -5.23 -8.29
C VAL A 118 10.64 -4.24 -8.90
N GLU A 119 11.79 -4.72 -9.34
CA GLU A 119 12.89 -3.88 -9.82
C GLU A 119 13.43 -4.43 -11.13
N GLY A 120 13.61 -3.56 -12.12
CA GLY A 120 14.30 -3.88 -13.36
C GLY A 120 15.76 -3.46 -13.30
N ASN A 121 16.61 -4.06 -14.13
CA ASN A 121 18.06 -3.85 -14.11
C ASN A 121 18.66 -4.11 -12.73
N THR A 122 18.25 -5.24 -12.13
CA THR A 122 18.88 -5.81 -10.93
C THR A 122 19.12 -7.29 -11.19
N ASN A 123 19.73 -7.97 -10.24
CA ASN A 123 20.01 -9.41 -10.23
C ASN A 123 19.54 -10.06 -8.92
N ALA A 124 19.71 -11.38 -8.82
CA ALA A 124 19.44 -12.15 -7.62
C ALA A 124 20.53 -12.02 -6.55
N ASP A 125 21.80 -11.92 -6.94
CA ASP A 125 22.98 -12.04 -6.06
C ASP A 125 23.45 -10.72 -5.42
N GLY A 126 22.88 -9.59 -5.84
CA GLY A 126 23.22 -8.26 -5.35
C GLY A 126 24.43 -7.61 -6.02
N SER A 127 24.92 -8.15 -7.14
CA SER A 127 26.01 -7.52 -7.90
C SER A 127 25.59 -6.16 -8.49
N ALA A 128 26.57 -5.35 -8.91
CA ALA A 128 26.30 -4.02 -9.47
C ALA A 128 25.74 -4.07 -10.91
N GLU A 129 25.94 -5.19 -11.63
CA GLU A 129 25.45 -5.40 -12.99
C GLU A 129 24.06 -6.03 -12.94
N GLY A 130 23.02 -5.26 -13.30
CA GLY A 130 21.67 -5.79 -13.42
C GLY A 130 21.54 -6.70 -14.64
N ASP A 131 20.73 -7.76 -14.53
CA ASP A 131 20.52 -8.72 -15.62
C ASP A 131 19.05 -8.95 -15.97
N GLY A 132 18.12 -8.38 -15.20
CA GLY A 132 16.70 -8.61 -15.42
C GLY A 132 15.77 -7.93 -14.43
N VAL A 133 14.56 -8.48 -14.33
CA VAL A 133 13.51 -8.03 -13.43
C VAL A 133 13.30 -9.03 -12.29
N TYR A 134 13.37 -8.54 -11.05
CA TYR A 134 13.32 -9.38 -9.86
C TYR A 134 12.40 -8.81 -8.78
N LEU A 135 11.92 -9.72 -7.92
CA LEU A 135 11.38 -9.34 -6.62
C LEU A 135 12.53 -9.10 -5.64
N LYS A 136 12.49 -7.99 -4.92
CA LYS A 136 13.49 -7.68 -3.88
C LYS A 136 12.79 -7.41 -2.55
N LYS A 137 13.48 -7.79 -1.48
CA LYS A 137 13.12 -7.50 -0.09
C LYS A 137 14.27 -6.71 0.52
N ARG A 138 14.00 -5.51 1.03
CA ARG A 138 15.00 -4.68 1.71
C ARG A 138 14.43 -4.09 2.99
N GLU A 139 15.29 -3.83 3.97
CA GLU A 139 14.89 -3.10 5.17
C GLU A 139 14.45 -1.69 4.80
N ARG A 140 13.24 -1.32 5.19
CA ARG A 140 12.64 -0.02 4.81
C ARG A 140 13.29 1.19 5.49
N ARG A 141 14.15 0.94 6.49
CA ARG A 141 14.91 1.95 7.23
C ARG A 141 16.42 1.87 6.98
N SER A 142 16.85 1.09 5.99
CA SER A 142 18.25 1.03 5.58
C SER A 142 18.72 2.41 5.10
N SER A 143 19.95 2.78 5.42
CA SER A 143 20.60 4.01 4.91
C SER A 143 20.72 4.04 3.39
N TYR A 144 20.62 2.89 2.72
CA TYR A 144 20.60 2.80 1.26
C TYR A 144 19.26 3.22 0.66
N VAL A 145 18.17 3.17 1.43
CA VAL A 145 16.85 3.66 1.00
C VAL A 145 16.83 5.18 1.14
N TYR A 146 16.80 5.89 0.02
CA TYR A 146 16.80 7.35 0.02
C TYR A 146 15.40 7.93 0.27
N GLY A 147 14.38 7.33 -0.33
CA GLY A 147 12.99 7.74 -0.13
C GLY A 147 12.06 7.25 -1.23
N TYR A 148 10.85 7.78 -1.22
CA TYR A 148 9.72 7.25 -1.99
C TYR A 148 8.97 8.37 -2.71
N GLY A 149 8.80 8.19 -4.02
CA GLY A 149 7.92 8.98 -4.85
C GLY A 149 6.49 8.41 -4.82
N TYR A 150 5.51 9.25 -4.53
CA TYR A 150 4.11 8.86 -4.35
C TYR A 150 3.26 9.24 -5.59
N PRO A 151 2.84 8.28 -6.41
CA PRO A 151 1.92 8.54 -7.50
C PRO A 151 0.59 9.09 -7.01
N ALA A 152 -0.01 10.02 -7.76
CA ALA A 152 -1.30 10.63 -7.41
C ALA A 152 -2.50 9.75 -7.78
N PHE A 153 -2.56 8.55 -7.22
CA PHE A 153 -3.69 7.65 -7.40
C PHE A 153 -4.99 8.28 -6.89
N ALA A 154 -6.05 8.22 -7.70
CA ALA A 154 -7.34 8.82 -7.38
C ALA A 154 -7.99 8.19 -6.14
N GLU A 155 -7.72 6.90 -5.89
CA GLU A 155 -8.22 6.16 -4.73
C GLU A 155 -7.46 6.44 -3.42
N GLY A 156 -6.40 7.26 -3.47
CA GLY A 156 -5.44 7.42 -2.38
C GLY A 156 -4.27 6.44 -2.49
N ILE A 157 -3.35 6.51 -1.53
CA ILE A 157 -2.17 5.65 -1.51
C ILE A 157 -2.03 5.03 -0.12
N ASP A 158 -1.97 3.70 -0.06
CA ASP A 158 -1.72 2.98 1.19
C ASP A 158 -0.27 3.23 1.61
N SER A 159 -0.09 4.07 2.62
CA SER A 159 1.19 4.61 3.04
C SER A 159 1.42 4.44 4.54
N ALA A 160 2.68 4.19 4.89
CA ALA A 160 3.12 4.23 6.27
C ALA A 160 3.46 5.65 6.77
N ASP A 161 3.35 6.67 5.92
CA ASP A 161 3.56 8.07 6.26
C ASP A 161 2.35 8.60 7.07
N PRO A 162 2.54 9.02 8.33
CA PRO A 162 1.46 9.60 9.12
C PRO A 162 0.79 10.82 8.46
N ALA A 163 1.53 11.60 7.65
CA ALA A 163 1.01 12.77 6.97
C ALA A 163 0.16 12.43 5.72
N TRP A 164 0.29 11.21 5.18
CA TRP A 164 -0.40 10.76 3.96
C TRP A 164 -1.44 9.68 4.22
N LYS A 165 -1.67 9.31 5.48
CA LYS A 165 -2.85 8.51 5.83
C LYS A 165 -4.09 9.24 5.35
N SER A 166 -4.72 8.69 4.32
CA SER A 166 -5.94 9.28 3.77
C SER A 166 -6.98 9.39 4.89
N SER A 167 -7.94 10.31 4.78
CA SER A 167 -9.12 10.29 5.66
C SER A 167 -9.92 8.97 5.58
N LYS A 168 -9.64 8.12 4.59
CA LYS A 168 -10.13 6.73 4.46
C LYS A 168 -9.28 5.72 5.24
N ASP A 169 -7.99 5.98 5.46
CA ASP A 169 -7.02 5.17 6.25
C ASP A 169 -6.83 5.68 7.68
N ARG A 170 -7.37 6.86 7.99
CA ARG A 170 -8.06 7.07 9.27
C ARG A 170 -9.29 6.17 9.28
N GLY A 171 -9.10 4.85 9.22
CA GLY A 171 -10.14 3.94 9.68
C GLY A 171 -10.53 4.49 11.04
N ASP A 172 -11.81 4.85 11.21
CA ASP A 172 -12.36 5.55 12.36
C ASP A 172 -11.72 5.05 13.66
N SER A 173 -10.56 5.57 14.07
CA SER A 173 -10.21 5.61 15.47
C SER A 173 -11.02 6.77 16.02
N THR A 174 -12.35 6.67 15.89
CA THR A 174 -13.25 7.22 16.88
C THR A 174 -12.66 6.70 18.19
N PRO A 175 -12.14 7.57 19.06
CA PRO A 175 -11.68 7.12 20.36
C PRO A 175 -12.82 6.34 21.00
N PHE A 176 -12.51 5.24 21.69
CA PHE A 176 -13.54 4.49 22.39
C PHE A 176 -14.33 5.47 23.27
N PRO A 177 -15.65 5.66 23.07
CA PRO A 177 -16.43 6.75 23.66
C PRO A 177 -16.70 6.57 25.16
N GLY A 178 -16.07 5.57 25.78
CA GLY A 178 -16.31 5.14 27.15
C GLY A 178 -17.43 4.11 27.25
N ARG A 179 -17.34 3.24 28.26
CA ARG A 179 -18.34 2.18 28.50
C ARG A 179 -19.72 2.75 28.79
N GLN A 180 -19.82 3.99 29.25
CA GLN A 180 -21.10 4.65 29.51
C GLN A 180 -21.98 4.79 28.26
N ALA A 181 -21.38 4.85 27.06
CA ALA A 181 -22.14 4.96 25.81
C ALA A 181 -22.90 3.67 25.45
N PHE A 182 -22.52 2.52 26.02
CA PHE A 182 -23.02 1.19 25.66
C PHE A 182 -23.72 0.50 26.82
N ARG A 183 -24.51 1.24 27.60
CA ARG A 183 -25.42 0.68 28.59
C ARG A 183 -26.75 0.38 27.93
N LEU A 184 -27.39 -0.75 28.28
CA LEU A 184 -28.70 -1.08 27.72
C LEU A 184 -29.68 0.08 27.92
N GLY A 185 -30.32 0.49 26.82
CA GLY A 185 -31.25 1.61 26.77
C GLY A 185 -30.61 3.00 26.61
N GLN A 186 -29.29 3.14 26.75
CA GLN A 186 -28.58 4.41 26.56
C GLN A 186 -28.60 4.83 25.09
N SER A 187 -28.84 6.12 24.85
CA SER A 187 -28.68 6.70 23.51
C SER A 187 -27.36 7.45 23.39
N HIS A 188 -26.61 7.19 22.33
CA HIS A 188 -25.36 7.87 22.02
C HIS A 188 -25.02 7.70 20.53
N PRO A 189 -24.47 8.72 19.82
CA PRO A 189 -24.12 8.60 18.39
C PRO A 189 -23.21 7.40 18.08
N ALA A 190 -22.32 7.06 19.00
CA ALA A 190 -21.41 5.93 18.85
C ALA A 190 -22.11 4.56 18.81
N VAL A 191 -23.35 4.43 19.29
CA VAL A 191 -24.13 3.20 19.15
C VAL A 191 -24.49 2.96 17.69
N THR A 192 -24.88 4.01 16.96
CA THR A 192 -25.16 3.90 15.52
C THR A 192 -23.90 3.52 14.76
N THR A 193 -22.76 4.09 15.13
CA THR A 193 -21.45 3.70 14.56
C THR A 193 -21.14 2.23 14.85
N LEU A 194 -21.31 1.79 16.10
CA LEU A 194 -21.14 0.38 16.50
C LEU A 194 -21.98 -0.54 15.62
N GLY A 195 -23.29 -0.30 15.53
CA GLY A 195 -24.19 -1.19 14.80
C GLY A 195 -23.93 -1.21 13.30
N LYS A 196 -23.59 -0.08 12.68
CA LYS A 196 -23.18 -0.04 11.26
C LYS A 196 -21.94 -0.88 11.00
N ARG A 197 -20.95 -0.83 11.91
CA ARG A 197 -19.74 -1.65 11.79
C ARG A 197 -20.03 -3.13 12.04
N LEU A 198 -20.87 -3.48 13.01
CA LEU A 198 -21.32 -4.87 13.22
C LEU A 198 -21.98 -5.43 11.96
N VAL A 199 -22.87 -4.66 11.32
CA VAL A 199 -23.48 -5.04 10.03
C VAL A 199 -22.40 -5.25 8.96
N ALA A 200 -21.44 -4.35 8.85
CA ALA A 200 -20.33 -4.47 7.89
C ALA A 200 -19.45 -5.71 8.14
N HIS A 201 -19.32 -6.16 9.39
CA HIS A 201 -18.67 -7.41 9.79
C HIS A 201 -19.59 -8.64 9.69
N GLY A 202 -20.69 -8.56 8.92
CA GLY A 202 -21.58 -9.69 8.65
C GLY A 202 -22.56 -10.03 9.78
N LEU A 203 -22.72 -9.16 10.76
CA LEU A 203 -23.61 -9.38 11.92
C LEU A 203 -24.96 -8.69 11.76
N GLY A 204 -25.37 -8.42 10.51
CA GLY A 204 -26.67 -7.80 10.20
C GLY A 204 -27.87 -8.61 10.68
N ARG A 205 -27.75 -9.94 10.80
CA ARG A 205 -28.83 -10.84 11.25
C ARG A 205 -29.42 -10.54 12.63
N PHE A 206 -28.73 -9.75 13.45
CA PHE A 206 -29.22 -9.36 14.78
C PHE A 206 -30.16 -8.15 14.73
N TYR A 207 -30.23 -7.44 13.60
CA TYR A 207 -31.02 -6.23 13.43
C TYR A 207 -32.28 -6.49 12.59
N SER A 208 -33.47 -6.24 13.14
CA SER A 208 -34.73 -6.31 12.40
C SER A 208 -35.01 -5.04 11.58
N GLU A 209 -34.75 -3.86 12.17
CA GLU A 209 -34.98 -2.55 11.55
C GLU A 209 -33.67 -1.84 11.14
N GLY A 210 -32.53 -2.37 11.59
CA GLY A 210 -31.20 -1.79 11.35
C GLY A 210 -30.62 -1.04 12.56
N PRO A 211 -29.35 -0.59 12.48
CA PRO A 211 -28.69 0.12 13.57
C PRO A 211 -29.30 1.50 13.89
N GLY A 212 -29.56 1.75 15.18
CA GLY A 212 -30.06 3.02 15.71
C GLY A 212 -29.13 3.68 16.74
N PRO A 213 -29.49 4.84 17.32
CA PRO A 213 -28.67 5.54 18.32
C PRO A 213 -28.82 5.00 19.74
N ARG A 214 -29.79 4.11 19.99
CA ARG A 214 -30.08 3.52 21.30
C ARG A 214 -29.47 2.13 21.39
N PHE A 215 -28.68 1.86 22.43
CA PHE A 215 -28.04 0.55 22.62
C PHE A 215 -29.07 -0.46 23.10
N THR A 216 -29.33 -1.47 22.27
CA THR A 216 -30.37 -2.48 22.50
C THR A 216 -29.78 -3.87 22.71
N GLU A 217 -30.64 -4.84 23.02
CA GLU A 217 -30.25 -6.24 23.12
C GLU A 217 -29.77 -6.80 21.76
N ALA A 218 -30.21 -6.22 20.63
CA ALA A 218 -29.68 -6.56 19.31
C ALA A 218 -28.20 -6.19 19.21
N ASP A 219 -27.82 -4.97 19.63
CA ASP A 219 -26.43 -4.52 19.64
C ASP A 219 -25.56 -5.35 20.58
N ARG A 220 -26.08 -5.69 21.77
CA ARG A 220 -25.37 -6.52 22.76
C ARG A 220 -25.08 -7.91 22.19
N LYS A 221 -26.08 -8.58 21.62
CA LYS A 221 -25.94 -9.92 21.01
C LYS A 221 -25.04 -9.91 19.78
N ALA A 222 -25.14 -8.90 18.94
CA ALA A 222 -24.26 -8.72 17.79
C ALA A 222 -22.81 -8.51 18.24
N THR A 223 -22.58 -7.68 19.25
CA THR A 223 -21.25 -7.43 19.83
C THR A 223 -20.67 -8.71 20.45
N GLU A 224 -21.49 -9.48 21.18
CA GLU A 224 -21.09 -10.75 21.77
C GLU A 224 -20.66 -11.76 20.68
N ALA A 225 -21.43 -11.84 19.59
CA ALA A 225 -21.08 -12.69 18.45
C ALA A 225 -19.80 -12.21 17.75
N PHE A 226 -19.58 -10.90 17.63
CA PHE A 226 -18.32 -10.34 17.13
C PHE A 226 -17.14 -10.74 18.02
N GLN A 227 -17.26 -10.55 19.35
CA GLN A 227 -16.24 -10.91 20.33
C GLN A 227 -15.89 -12.40 20.25
N ARG A 228 -16.90 -13.28 20.17
CA ARG A 228 -16.67 -14.72 19.97
C ARG A 228 -15.95 -15.03 18.66
N ALA A 229 -16.28 -14.33 17.57
CA ALA A 229 -15.58 -14.48 16.29
C ALA A 229 -14.10 -14.06 16.36
N GLN A 230 -13.71 -13.27 17.36
CA GLN A 230 -12.32 -12.94 17.67
C GLN A 230 -11.58 -14.02 18.47
N GLY A 231 -12.26 -15.11 18.85
CA GLY A 231 -11.75 -16.15 19.74
C GLY A 231 -11.92 -15.85 21.24
N TRP A 232 -12.65 -14.78 21.60
CA TRP A 232 -12.87 -14.42 23.00
C TRP A 232 -13.97 -15.27 23.64
N SER A 233 -13.89 -15.47 24.96
CA SER A 233 -14.81 -16.33 25.71
C SER A 233 -15.05 -15.82 27.13
N GLY A 234 -16.06 -16.37 27.81
CA GLY A 234 -16.40 -15.97 29.17
C GLY A 234 -16.70 -14.47 29.28
N SER A 235 -16.07 -13.80 30.24
CA SER A 235 -16.23 -12.36 30.48
C SER A 235 -15.66 -11.47 29.38
N GLU A 236 -14.82 -11.99 28.48
CA GLU A 236 -14.28 -11.22 27.35
C GLU A 236 -15.26 -11.13 26.17
N ALA A 237 -16.29 -11.97 26.16
CA ALA A 237 -17.38 -11.98 25.18
C ALA A 237 -18.73 -11.74 25.87
N ASP A 238 -18.84 -10.65 26.62
CA ASP A 238 -20.01 -10.25 27.42
C ASP A 238 -21.08 -9.46 26.62
N GLY A 239 -20.76 -9.09 25.38
CA GLY A 239 -21.59 -8.26 24.51
C GLY A 239 -21.50 -6.76 24.78
N TYR A 240 -20.59 -6.32 25.66
CA TYR A 240 -20.37 -4.91 25.94
C TYR A 240 -19.03 -4.47 25.34
N PRO A 241 -19.02 -3.53 24.39
CA PRO A 241 -17.79 -3.13 23.72
C PRO A 241 -16.86 -2.40 24.71
N GLY A 242 -15.61 -2.88 24.79
CA GLY A 242 -14.49 -2.16 25.41
C GLY A 242 -13.55 -1.58 24.35
N PRO A 243 -12.43 -0.94 24.76
CA PRO A 243 -11.46 -0.36 23.84
C PRO A 243 -10.97 -1.35 22.78
N SER A 244 -10.68 -2.59 23.17
CA SER A 244 -10.24 -3.65 22.26
C SER A 244 -11.32 -4.07 21.26
N THR A 245 -12.56 -4.22 21.73
CA THR A 245 -13.72 -4.52 20.85
C THR A 245 -13.89 -3.41 19.82
N TRP A 246 -13.88 -2.16 20.29
CA TRP A 246 -14.06 -0.97 19.47
C TRP A 246 -12.98 -0.86 18.39
N THR A 247 -11.71 -1.03 18.78
CA THR A 247 -10.58 -0.98 17.85
C THR A 247 -10.72 -2.00 16.72
N ARG A 248 -11.06 -3.25 17.06
CA ARG A 248 -11.23 -4.32 16.06
C ARG A 248 -12.46 -4.10 15.19
N LEU A 249 -13.53 -3.52 15.74
CA LEU A 249 -14.75 -3.25 14.99
C LEU A 249 -14.57 -2.12 13.96
N MET A 250 -13.75 -1.12 14.29
CA MET A 250 -13.45 0.01 13.40
C MET A 250 -12.47 -0.35 12.28
N ALA A 251 -11.64 -1.39 12.47
CA ALA A 251 -10.81 -1.94 11.40
C ALA A 251 -11.67 -2.49 10.25
N PRO A 252 -11.21 -2.42 8.98
CA PRO A 252 -11.93 -2.94 7.82
C PRO A 252 -12.45 -4.36 8.04
N ALA A 253 -13.70 -4.63 7.64
CA ALA A 253 -14.21 -5.99 7.63
C ALA A 253 -13.41 -6.81 6.61
N GLY A 254 -12.94 -8.00 7.02
CA GLY A 254 -12.25 -8.93 6.12
C GLY A 254 -13.18 -9.33 4.98
N ARG A 255 -12.62 -9.42 3.76
CA ARG A 255 -13.30 -9.98 2.60
C ARG A 255 -13.54 -11.47 2.75
#